data_AF-A0A917HK73-F1
#
_entry.id   AF-A0A917HK73-F1
#
_cell.length_a   1.000
_cell.length_b   1.000
_cell.length_c   1.000
_cell.angle_alpha   90.00
_cell.angle_beta   90.00
_cell.angle_gamma   90.00
#
_symmetry.space_group_name_H-M   'P 1'
#
loop_
_entity.id
_entity.type
_entity.pdbx_description
1 polymer ?
#
loop_
_entity_poly.entity_id
_entity_poly.type
_entity_poly.pdbx_seq_one_letter_code
_entity_poly.pdbx_strand_id
1 'polypeptide(L)'
;MNTFYDQEMKSIAQQTWKLDYDDNSNTAKLVNERGEEMDIAALGLCIDAFKHTMYQMEEMKIGKKNVNPLDEFTKKRLGVQDYQLIIHETAGDKTTSAFEVYSDEYRVFTMDYYHVVHNRKVYDYGFLAFLNEFDCKKLLKPLSDFVNRCQ
;
A
#
# COMPACT_ATOMS: atom_id res chain seq x y z
N MET A 1 5.05 -23.03 -15.82
CA MET A 1 5.96 -21.86 -15.93
C MET A 1 5.57 -21.13 -17.20
N ASN A 2 5.07 -19.90 -17.09
CA ASN A 2 4.62 -19.11 -18.24
C ASN A 2 5.85 -18.53 -18.95
N THR A 3 6.31 -19.21 -20.00
CA THR A 3 7.50 -18.85 -20.79
C THR A 3 7.47 -17.44 -21.34
N PHE A 4 6.28 -16.89 -21.63
CA PHE A 4 6.10 -15.52 -22.10
C PHE A 4 6.40 -14.48 -21.01
N TYR A 5 5.92 -14.71 -19.79
CA TYR A 5 6.16 -13.81 -18.66
C TYR A 5 7.66 -13.67 -18.36
N ASP A 6 8.37 -14.80 -18.34
CA ASP A 6 9.81 -14.84 -18.07
C ASP A 6 10.63 -14.17 -19.18
N GLN A 7 10.15 -14.20 -20.43
CA GLN A 7 10.79 -13.54 -21.57
C GLN A 7 10.60 -12.02 -21.51
N GLU A 8 9.38 -11.56 -21.26
CA GLU A 8 9.06 -10.13 -21.11
C GLU A 8 9.83 -9.51 -19.93
N MET A 9 9.82 -10.15 -18.76
CA MET A 9 10.54 -9.64 -17.59
C MET A 9 12.05 -9.56 -17.82
N LYS A 10 12.64 -10.53 -18.55
CA LYS A 10 14.06 -10.47 -18.93
C LYS A 10 14.35 -9.33 -19.89
N SER A 11 13.47 -9.10 -20.86
CA SER A 11 13.58 -7.97 -21.80
C SER A 11 13.57 -6.64 -21.05
N ILE A 12 12.59 -6.45 -20.16
CA ILE A 12 12.46 -5.24 -19.33
C ILE A 12 13.71 -5.03 -18.46
N ALA A 13 14.21 -6.09 -17.81
CA ALA A 13 15.35 -6.02 -16.90
C ALA A 13 16.71 -5.74 -17.57
N GLN A 14 16.81 -5.93 -18.89
CA GLN A 14 18.03 -5.65 -19.66
C GLN A 14 18.18 -4.17 -20.05
N GLN A 15 17.16 -3.36 -19.83
CA GLN A 15 17.11 -1.95 -20.20
C GLN A 15 17.26 -1.06 -18.97
N THR A 16 17.72 0.16 -19.18
CA THR A 16 17.77 1.19 -18.14
C THR A 16 16.57 2.11 -18.28
N TRP A 17 15.66 2.03 -17.33
CA TRP A 17 14.45 2.85 -17.31
C TRP A 17 14.64 4.09 -16.46
N LYS A 18 14.22 5.24 -16.98
CA LYS A 18 14.10 6.51 -16.23
C LYS A 18 12.64 6.91 -16.13
N LEU A 19 12.27 7.52 -15.01
CA LEU A 19 11.01 8.24 -14.89
C LEU A 19 11.17 9.60 -15.57
N ASP A 20 10.34 9.85 -16.58
CA ASP A 20 10.21 11.13 -17.24
C ASP A 20 8.88 11.76 -16.82
N TYR A 21 8.94 12.95 -16.21
CA TYR A 21 7.78 13.65 -15.68
C TYR A 21 7.63 14.98 -16.41
N ASP A 22 6.46 15.18 -17.00
CA ASP A 22 6.09 16.42 -17.66
C ASP A 22 5.23 17.27 -16.73
N ASP A 23 5.84 18.31 -16.17
CA ASP A 23 5.20 19.30 -15.30
C ASP A 23 3.97 19.96 -15.95
N ASN A 24 3.96 20.13 -17.27
CA ASN A 24 2.89 20.86 -17.96
C ASN A 24 1.61 20.03 -18.05
N SER A 25 1.73 18.74 -18.35
CA SER A 25 0.60 17.82 -18.43
C SER A 25 0.33 17.07 -17.12
N ASN A 26 1.24 17.19 -16.14
CA ASN A 26 1.24 16.42 -14.90
C ASN A 26 1.18 14.91 -15.18
N THR A 27 1.94 14.45 -16.17
CA THR A 27 2.02 13.03 -16.55
C THR A 27 3.42 12.50 -16.34
N ALA A 28 3.52 11.21 -16.00
CA ALA A 28 4.78 10.50 -15.83
C ALA A 28 4.83 9.27 -16.72
N LYS A 29 5.99 8.99 -17.29
CA LYS A 29 6.25 7.81 -18.12
C LYS A 29 7.59 7.18 -17.74
N LEU A 30 7.70 5.87 -17.94
CA LEU A 30 8.99 5.19 -17.88
C LEU A 30 9.54 5.11 -19.30
N VAL A 31 10.77 5.57 -19.49
CA VAL A 31 11.41 5.63 -20.81
C VAL A 31 12.78 4.95 -20.72
N ASN A 32 13.12 4.12 -21.70
CA ASN A 32 14.42 3.45 -21.72
C ASN A 32 15.52 4.34 -22.33
N GLU A 33 16.75 3.83 -22.39
CA GLU A 33 17.90 4.53 -22.98
C GLU A 33 17.77 4.82 -24.49
N ARG A 34 16.81 4.19 -25.17
CA ARG A 34 16.50 4.37 -26.60
C ARG A 34 15.35 5.35 -26.83
N GLY A 35 14.72 5.85 -25.77
CA GLY A 35 13.54 6.71 -25.85
C GLY A 35 12.23 5.96 -26.05
N GLU A 36 12.20 4.64 -25.86
CA GLU A 36 10.98 3.84 -25.94
C GLU A 36 10.22 3.91 -24.61
N GLU A 37 8.90 4.12 -24.69
CA GLU A 37 8.02 4.21 -23.52
C GLU A 37 7.61 2.81 -23.05
N MET A 38 7.65 2.58 -21.75
CA MET A 38 7.08 1.36 -21.16
C MET A 38 5.56 1.41 -21.30
N ASP A 39 4.99 0.37 -21.91
CA ASP A 39 3.54 0.25 -21.96
C ASP A 39 2.95 -0.18 -20.60
N ILE A 40 1.63 0.02 -20.46
CA ILE A 40 0.90 -0.28 -19.22
C ILE A 40 0.95 -1.77 -18.87
N ALA A 41 1.02 -2.67 -19.87
CA ALA A 41 1.06 -4.10 -19.61
C ALA A 41 2.41 -4.51 -18.99
N ALA A 42 3.52 -4.04 -19.54
CA ALA A 42 4.87 -4.22 -19.01
C ALA A 42 5.00 -3.64 -17.60
N LEU A 43 4.47 -2.43 -17.37
CA LEU A 43 4.43 -1.82 -16.04
C LEU A 43 3.63 -2.71 -15.05
N GLY A 44 2.52 -3.28 -15.48
CA GLY A 44 1.75 -4.24 -14.70
C GLY A 44 2.57 -5.45 -14.27
N LEU A 45 3.36 -6.03 -15.19
CA LEU A 45 4.27 -7.14 -14.88
C LEU A 45 5.32 -6.74 -13.84
N CYS A 46 5.90 -5.54 -13.96
CA CYS A 46 6.85 -5.02 -12.97
C CYS A 46 6.20 -4.88 -11.59
N ILE A 47 4.99 -4.31 -11.51
CA ILE A 47 4.25 -4.15 -10.27
C ILE A 47 3.97 -5.51 -9.62
N ASP A 48 3.58 -6.51 -10.40
CA ASP A 48 3.32 -7.86 -9.88
C ASP A 48 4.60 -8.55 -9.40
N ALA A 49 5.72 -8.39 -10.11
CA ALA A 49 7.02 -8.84 -9.65
C ALA A 49 7.44 -8.14 -8.35
N PHE A 50 7.24 -6.83 -8.23
CA PHE A 50 7.50 -6.07 -7.01
C PHE A 50 6.65 -6.56 -5.84
N LYS A 51 5.36 -6.85 -6.05
CA LYS A 51 4.50 -7.44 -5.01
C LYS A 51 5.07 -8.78 -4.53
N HIS A 52 5.60 -9.61 -5.43
CA HIS A 52 6.21 -10.88 -5.06
C HIS A 52 7.50 -10.68 -4.25
N THR A 53 8.34 -9.71 -4.64
CA THR A 53 9.52 -9.33 -3.86
C THR A 53 9.15 -8.75 -2.50
N MET A 54 8.11 -7.91 -2.40
CA MET A 54 7.59 -7.41 -1.12
C MET A 54 7.11 -8.56 -0.24
N TYR A 55 6.35 -9.50 -0.81
CA TYR A 55 5.89 -10.69 -0.10
C TYR A 55 7.07 -11.54 0.43
N GLN A 56 8.09 -11.79 -0.39
CA GLN A 56 9.31 -12.51 0.03
C GLN A 56 10.13 -11.73 1.06
N MET A 57 10.23 -10.41 0.93
CA MET A 57 10.92 -9.55 1.89
C MET A 57 10.18 -9.50 3.23
N GLU A 58 8.85 -9.53 3.24
CA GLU A 58 8.03 -9.67 4.44
C GLU A 58 8.22 -11.03 5.11
N GLU A 59 8.26 -12.12 4.33
CA GLU A 59 8.58 -13.46 4.83
C GLU A 59 10.00 -13.56 5.41
N MET A 60 10.98 -12.85 4.83
CA MET A 60 12.38 -12.87 5.28
C MET A 60 12.69 -11.91 6.44
N LYS A 61 12.08 -10.71 6.48
CA LYS A 61 12.35 -9.71 7.53
C LYS A 61 11.58 -10.00 8.82
N ILE A 62 10.42 -10.64 8.73
CA ILE A 62 9.49 -10.78 9.85
C ILE A 62 9.20 -12.27 10.00
N GLY A 63 10.07 -12.99 10.69
CA GLY A 63 9.71 -14.30 11.22
C GLY A 63 8.37 -14.17 11.97
N LYS A 64 7.30 -14.72 11.37
CA LYS A 64 5.88 -14.58 11.75
C LYS A 64 5.35 -13.14 11.72
N LYS A 65 4.31 -12.91 10.90
CA LYS A 65 3.45 -11.71 10.95
C LYS A 65 3.10 -11.40 12.40
N ASN A 66 3.49 -10.21 12.84
CA ASN A 66 3.23 -9.73 14.19
C ASN A 66 1.71 -9.77 14.43
N VAL A 67 1.32 -10.43 15.51
CA VAL A 67 -0.07 -10.64 15.92
C VAL A 67 -0.71 -9.34 16.39
N ASN A 68 0.13 -8.43 16.87
CA ASN A 68 -0.26 -7.19 17.49
C ASN A 68 -0.36 -6.07 16.45
N PRO A 69 -1.13 -5.02 16.76
CA PRO A 69 -1.06 -3.76 16.03
C PRO A 69 0.39 -3.24 15.94
N LEU A 70 0.68 -2.31 15.02
CA LEU A 70 2.03 -1.75 14.83
C LEU A 70 2.69 -1.48 16.20
N ASP A 71 3.82 -2.11 16.46
CA ASP A 71 4.57 -1.90 17.70
C ASP A 71 5.31 -0.55 17.67
N GLU A 72 5.68 -0.05 18.84
CA GLU A 72 6.35 1.26 18.97
C GLU A 72 7.67 1.34 18.21
N PHE A 73 8.38 0.21 18.08
CA PHE A 73 9.61 0.15 17.29
C PHE A 73 9.32 0.37 15.80
N THR A 74 8.28 -0.29 15.29
CA THR A 74 7.85 -0.19 13.89
C THR A 74 7.32 1.21 13.60
N LYS A 75 6.50 1.77 14.49
CA LYS A 75 6.02 3.15 14.36
C LYS A 75 7.18 4.13 14.25
N LYS A 76 8.15 4.03 15.16
CA LYS A 76 9.34 4.90 15.16
C LYS A 76 10.19 4.73 13.91
N ARG A 77 10.40 3.49 13.44
CA ARG A 77 11.22 3.20 12.25
C ARG A 77 10.57 3.73 10.97
N LEU A 78 9.24 3.67 10.88
CA LEU A 78 8.48 4.09 9.71
C LEU A 78 8.03 5.56 9.77
N GLY A 79 8.43 6.31 10.80
CA GLY A 79 8.00 7.70 10.96
C GLY A 79 6.49 7.85 11.12
N VAL A 80 5.82 6.84 11.68
CA VAL A 80 4.35 6.82 11.87
C VAL A 80 3.94 7.89 12.87
N GLN A 81 2.93 8.66 12.49
CA GLN A 81 2.29 9.73 13.24
C GLN A 81 0.77 9.47 13.32
N ASP A 82 0.08 10.14 14.24
CA ASP A 82 -1.39 10.09 14.37
C ASP A 82 -2.00 8.68 14.44
N TYR A 83 -1.26 7.72 14.99
CA TYR A 83 -1.67 6.31 14.98
C TYR A 83 -2.92 6.08 15.82
N GLN A 84 -3.95 5.53 15.17
CA GLN A 84 -5.19 5.09 15.77
C GLN A 84 -5.52 3.67 15.31
N LEU A 85 -5.90 2.81 16.25
CA LEU A 85 -6.46 1.51 15.96
C LEU A 85 -7.98 1.58 16.13
N ILE A 86 -8.72 1.17 15.09
CA ILE A 86 -10.19 1.06 15.12
C ILE A 86 -10.53 -0.42 15.10
N ILE A 87 -11.07 -0.94 16.20
CA ILE A 87 -11.41 -2.36 16.34
C ILE A 87 -12.91 -2.56 16.12
N HIS A 88 -13.26 -3.50 15.26
CA HIS A 88 -14.62 -4.01 15.13
C HIS A 88 -14.68 -5.44 15.68
N GLU A 89 -15.27 -5.57 16.87
CA GLU A 89 -15.52 -6.87 17.48
C GLU A 89 -16.87 -7.40 16.99
N THR A 90 -16.84 -8.53 16.27
CA THR A 90 -18.07 -9.25 15.95
C THR A 90 -18.40 -10.17 17.13
N ALA A 91 -19.55 -9.98 17.77
CA ALA A 91 -19.97 -10.83 18.88
C ALA A 91 -20.08 -12.30 18.43
N GLY A 92 -19.28 -13.18 19.06
CA GLY A 92 -19.49 -14.63 19.01
C GLY A 92 -18.41 -15.48 18.34
N ASP A 93 -17.51 -14.90 17.53
CA ASP A 93 -16.43 -15.67 16.90
C ASP A 93 -15.09 -14.94 16.95
N LYS A 94 -14.01 -15.74 17.02
CA LYS A 94 -12.60 -15.36 17.25
C LYS A 94 -11.95 -14.50 16.15
N THR A 95 -12.76 -13.79 15.36
CA THR A 95 -12.32 -12.97 14.25
C THR A 95 -12.52 -11.51 14.60
N THR A 96 -11.44 -10.87 15.03
CA THR A 96 -11.39 -9.42 15.20
C THR A 96 -11.02 -8.79 13.87
N SER A 97 -11.83 -7.86 13.40
CA SER A 97 -11.48 -7.01 12.26
C SER A 97 -11.00 -5.66 12.77
N ALA A 98 -9.99 -5.08 12.15
CA ALA A 98 -9.42 -3.83 12.61
C ALA A 98 -8.95 -2.97 11.43
N PHE A 99 -8.98 -1.65 11.65
CA PHE A 99 -8.30 -0.68 10.80
C PHE A 99 -7.13 -0.07 11.56
N GLU A 100 -5.96 -0.12 10.94
CA GLU A 100 -4.81 0.70 11.32
C GLU A 100 -4.87 2.00 10.54
N VAL A 101 -5.00 3.10 11.29
CA VAL A 101 -5.10 4.46 10.75
C VAL A 101 -3.91 5.25 11.23
N TYR A 102 -3.15 5.87 10.32
CA TYR A 102 -1.98 6.66 10.68
C TYR A 102 -1.57 7.60 9.56
N SER A 103 -0.72 8.57 9.88
CA SER A 103 0.04 9.37 8.91
C SER A 103 1.53 9.02 8.98
N ASP A 104 2.32 9.43 7.99
CA ASP A 104 3.78 9.23 7.99
C ASP A 104 4.56 10.53 7.73
N GLU A 105 5.89 10.43 7.77
CA GLU A 105 6.80 11.55 7.50
C GLU A 105 6.70 12.12 6.08
N TYR A 106 6.12 11.36 5.14
CA TYR A 106 5.87 11.77 3.76
C TYR A 106 4.49 12.39 3.56
N ARG A 107 3.76 12.67 4.66
CA ARG A 107 2.44 13.30 4.66
C ARG A 107 1.38 12.45 3.95
N VAL A 108 1.55 11.12 3.98
CA VAL A 108 0.55 10.16 3.51
C VAL A 108 -0.26 9.69 4.71
N PHE A 109 -1.57 9.83 4.61
CA PHE A 109 -2.52 9.24 5.53
C PHE A 109 -2.91 7.85 5.00
N THR A 110 -2.74 6.84 5.85
CA THR A 110 -3.00 5.43 5.56
C THR A 110 -4.15 4.92 6.42
N MET A 111 -5.08 4.21 5.79
CA MET A 111 -6.08 3.38 6.47
C MET A 111 -6.04 1.97 5.89
N ASP A 112 -5.56 1.04 6.69
CA ASP A 112 -5.29 -0.34 6.30
C ASP A 112 -6.16 -1.31 7.11
N TYR A 113 -6.89 -2.18 6.41
CA TYR A 113 -7.82 -3.13 7.01
C TYR A 113 -7.23 -4.52 7.10
N TYR A 114 -7.36 -5.15 8.27
CA TYR A 114 -7.03 -6.55 8.44
C TYR A 114 -8.01 -7.26 9.37
N HIS A 115 -8.09 -8.57 9.20
CA HIS A 115 -8.75 -9.47 10.15
C HIS A 115 -7.74 -10.39 10.81
N VAL A 116 -7.99 -10.77 12.06
CA VAL A 116 -7.15 -11.70 12.81
C VAL A 116 -7.76 -13.09 12.71
N VAL A 117 -7.06 -14.01 12.06
CA VAL A 117 -7.44 -15.42 11.94
C VAL A 117 -6.30 -16.30 12.42
N HIS A 118 -6.59 -17.21 13.35
CA HIS A 118 -5.57 -18.08 13.98
C HIS A 118 -4.34 -17.31 14.48
N ASN A 119 -4.56 -16.16 15.14
CA ASN A 119 -3.50 -15.31 15.66
C ASN A 119 -2.58 -14.73 14.56
N ARG A 120 -3.10 -14.50 13.35
CA ARG A 120 -2.37 -13.90 12.23
C ARG A 120 -3.21 -12.79 11.60
N LYS A 121 -2.58 -11.65 11.30
CA LYS A 121 -3.17 -10.63 10.44
C LYS A 121 -3.31 -11.19 9.02
N VAL A 122 -4.54 -11.20 8.53
CA VAL A 122 -4.87 -11.46 7.14
C VAL A 122 -5.45 -10.17 6.61
N TYR A 123 -4.73 -9.55 5.68
CA TYR A 123 -5.16 -8.32 5.04
C TYR A 123 -6.21 -8.67 4.00
N ASP A 124 -7.30 -7.91 3.97
CA ASP A 124 -8.23 -7.98 2.86
C ASP A 124 -7.67 -7.08 1.75
N TYR A 125 -7.35 -7.68 0.60
CA TYR A 125 -6.86 -6.93 -0.56
C TYR A 125 -7.87 -5.88 -1.07
N GLY A 126 -9.12 -5.89 -0.57
CA GLY A 126 -10.18 -4.98 -0.98
C GLY A 126 -10.21 -3.62 -0.30
N PHE A 127 -9.54 -3.40 0.85
CA PHE A 127 -9.63 -2.12 1.55
C PHE A 127 -8.28 -1.62 2.08
N LEU A 128 -7.64 -0.78 1.27
CA LEU A 128 -6.45 -0.02 1.61
C LEU A 128 -6.58 1.38 1.01
N ALA A 129 -6.47 2.41 1.85
CA ALA A 129 -6.55 3.79 1.40
C ALA A 129 -5.26 4.54 1.72
N PHE A 130 -4.67 5.15 0.69
CA PHE A 130 -3.59 6.11 0.79
C PHE A 130 -4.10 7.47 0.34
N LEU A 131 -4.04 8.45 1.21
CA LEU A 131 -4.53 9.80 0.97
C LEU A 131 -3.40 10.79 1.21
N ASN A 132 -3.11 11.63 0.23
CA ASN A 132 -2.18 12.74 0.45
C ASN A 132 -2.93 13.93 1.10
N GLU A 133 -2.20 15.00 1.40
CA GLU A 133 -2.77 16.22 1.97
C GLU A 133 -3.97 16.77 1.18
N PHE A 134 -3.91 16.75 -0.15
CA PHE A 134 -4.96 17.29 -1.01
C PHE A 134 -6.25 16.45 -0.94
N ASP A 135 -6.12 15.13 -0.93
CA ASP A 135 -7.25 14.21 -0.77
C ASP A 135 -7.87 14.34 0.62
N CYS A 136 -7.04 14.43 1.66
CA CYS A 136 -7.49 14.65 3.04
C CYS A 136 -8.29 15.97 3.19
N LYS A 137 -7.84 17.07 2.56
CA LYS A 137 -8.57 18.35 2.58
C LYS A 137 -9.96 18.23 1.95
N LYS A 138 -10.11 17.44 0.89
CA LYS A 138 -11.42 17.20 0.25
C LYS A 138 -12.34 16.34 1.11
N LEU A 139 -11.78 15.38 1.84
CA LEU A 139 -12.54 14.47 2.70
C LEU A 139 -12.94 15.08 4.05
N LEU A 140 -12.20 16.10 4.51
CA LEU A 140 -12.44 16.73 5.81
C LEU A 140 -13.90 17.17 5.99
N LYS A 141 -14.44 17.94 5.05
CA LYS A 141 -15.81 18.46 5.14
C LYS A 141 -16.87 17.34 5.14
N PRO A 142 -16.89 16.40 4.18
CA PRO A 142 -17.83 15.27 4.20
C PRO A 142 -17.76 14.44 5.49
N LEU A 143 -16.56 14.18 6.03
CA LEU A 143 -16.37 13.43 7.27
C LEU A 143 -16.92 14.20 8.48
N SER A 144 -16.59 15.49 8.62
CA SER A 144 -17.13 16.35 9.69
C SER A 144 -18.66 16.43 9.60
N ASP A 145 -19.21 16.64 8.41
CA ASP A 145 -20.66 16.70 8.19
C ASP A 145 -21.33 15.37 8.55
N PHE A 146 -20.68 14.22 8.31
CA PHE A 146 -21.18 12.91 8.74
C PHE A 146 -21.22 12.78 10.26
N VAL A 147 -20.12 13.10 10.94
CA VAL A 147 -20.04 13.04 12.41
C VAL A 147 -21.12 13.90 13.05
N ASN A 148 -21.31 15.13 12.55
CA ASN A 148 -22.33 16.05 13.07
C ASN A 148 -23.78 15.53 12.91
N ARG A 149 -24.05 14.69 11.90
CA ARG A 149 -25.39 14.09 11.71
C ARG A 149 -25.65 12.89 12.60
N CYS A 150 -24.59 12.26 13.12
CA CYS A 150 -24.68 11.07 13.96
C CYS A 150 -24.68 11.38 15.47
N GLN A 151 -24.51 12.65 15.84
CA GLN A 151 -24.71 13.16 17.20
C GLN A 151 -26.18 13.53 17.43
#